data_AF-A0A7X8PVI4-F1
#
_entry.id   AF-A0A7X8PVI4-F1
#
_cell.length_a   1.000
_cell.length_b   1.000
_cell.length_c   1.000
_cell.angle_alpha   90.00
_cell.angle_beta   90.00
_cell.angle_gamma   90.00
#
_symmetry.space_group_name_H-M   'P 1'
#
loop_
_entity.id
_entity.type
_entity.pdbx_description
1 polymer ?
#
loop_
_entity_poly.entity_id
_entity_poly.type
_entity_poly.pdbx_seq_one_letter_code
_entity_poly.pdbx_strand_id
1 'polypeptide(L)'
;MSKLNELKKSILADGVIDEQEVKQLREVLYADGIIDKEEAEFLFELNDAVSGKENHASWKTLFIEAITSFLLEDEMSPGVVDEDEAKWLLAKIEGDGKLDDIEVSLLNNLKSKAKQLPQSLTNLLK
;
A
#
# COMPACT_ATOMS: atom_id res chain seq x y z
N MET A 1 13.83 -16.58 -7.25
CA MET A 1 13.96 -15.83 -5.99
C MET A 1 13.92 -14.37 -6.39
N SER A 2 12.74 -13.77 -6.23
CA SER A 2 12.26 -12.63 -7.01
C SER A 2 13.02 -11.34 -6.72
N LYS A 3 13.15 -10.49 -7.74
CA LYS A 3 13.77 -9.15 -7.69
C LYS A 3 13.27 -8.31 -6.49
N LEU A 4 12.01 -8.49 -6.10
CA LEU A 4 11.40 -7.90 -4.90
C LEU A 4 12.11 -8.28 -3.60
N ASN A 5 12.51 -9.54 -3.42
CA ASN A 5 13.21 -9.98 -2.21
C ASN A 5 14.64 -9.42 -2.10
N GLU A 6 15.31 -9.23 -3.25
CA GLU A 6 16.62 -8.57 -3.27
C GLU A 6 16.48 -7.08 -2.97
N LEU A 7 15.47 -6.43 -3.55
CA LEU A 7 15.14 -5.03 -3.30
C LEU A 7 14.77 -4.81 -1.83
N LYS A 8 13.94 -5.69 -1.23
CA LYS A 8 13.62 -5.70 0.22
C LYS A 8 14.88 -5.66 1.07
N LYS A 9 15.83 -6.55 0.77
CA LYS A 9 17.08 -6.65 1.56
C LYS A 9 17.94 -5.41 1.43
N SER A 10 17.97 -4.80 0.24
CA SER A 10 18.72 -3.56 0.01
C SER A 10 18.11 -2.40 0.78
N ILE A 11 16.79 -2.22 0.66
CA ILE A 11 16.07 -1.11 1.31
C ILE A 11 16.06 -1.23 2.83
N LEU A 12 15.98 -2.46 3.34
CA LEU A 12 16.05 -2.68 4.79
C LEU A 12 17.48 -2.64 5.36
N ALA A 13 18.51 -2.43 4.53
CA ALA A 13 19.90 -2.49 4.98
C ALA A 13 20.30 -1.30 5.86
N ASP A 14 19.91 -0.09 5.49
CA ASP A 14 20.06 1.11 6.32
C ASP A 14 18.80 1.37 7.18
N GLY A 15 17.71 0.70 6.80
CA GLY A 15 16.45 0.67 7.52
C GLY A 15 15.52 1.81 7.16
N VAL A 16 15.88 2.75 6.28
CA VAL A 16 14.99 3.85 5.85
C VAL A 16 14.68 3.69 4.37
N ILE A 17 13.63 4.36 3.88
CA ILE A 17 13.36 4.42 2.44
C ILE A 17 13.65 5.83 1.95
N ASP A 18 14.67 5.97 1.10
CA ASP A 18 15.03 7.24 0.48
C ASP A 18 14.32 7.49 -0.86
N GLU A 19 14.51 8.67 -1.45
CA GLU A 19 13.88 9.02 -2.73
C GLU A 19 14.32 8.10 -3.89
N GLN A 20 15.58 7.67 -3.91
CA GLN A 20 16.13 6.82 -4.95
C GLN A 20 15.54 5.40 -4.88
N GLU A 21 15.37 4.88 -3.67
CA GLU A 21 14.74 3.59 -3.41
C GLU A 21 13.26 3.60 -3.77
N VAL A 22 12.54 4.69 -3.47
CA VAL A 22 11.15 4.86 -3.94
C VAL A 22 11.06 4.83 -5.47
N LYS A 23 12.01 5.43 -6.18
CA LYS A 23 12.05 5.39 -7.65
C LYS A 23 12.27 3.95 -8.15
N GLN A 24 13.20 3.22 -7.55
CA GLN A 24 13.47 1.82 -7.91
C GLN A 24 12.27 0.91 -7.62
N LEU A 25 11.62 1.08 -6.46
CA LEU A 25 10.39 0.38 -6.12
C LEU A 25 9.31 0.62 -7.16
N ARG A 26 9.09 1.89 -7.53
CA ARG A 26 8.09 2.24 -8.54
C ARG A 26 8.38 1.58 -9.90
N GLU A 27 9.63 1.56 -10.34
CA GLU A 27 10.01 0.90 -11.60
C GLU A 27 9.75 -0.62 -11.57
N VAL A 28 9.92 -1.26 -10.42
CA VAL A 28 9.70 -2.70 -10.28
C VAL A 28 8.21 -3.01 -10.15
N LEU A 29 7.47 -2.27 -9.32
CA LEU A 29 6.05 -2.48 -9.05
C LEU A 29 5.17 -2.20 -10.26
N TYR A 30 5.52 -1.23 -11.11
CA TYR A 30 4.73 -0.90 -12.29
C TYR A 30 5.32 -1.48 -13.58
N ALA A 31 6.18 -2.50 -13.49
CA ALA A 31 6.89 -3.05 -14.64
C ALA A 31 5.96 -3.75 -15.63
N ASP A 32 4.91 -4.41 -15.14
CA ASP A 32 3.85 -5.05 -15.92
C ASP A 32 2.60 -4.16 -16.09
N GLY A 33 2.58 -3.02 -15.40
CA GLY A 33 1.58 -1.97 -15.53
C GLY A 33 0.37 -2.11 -14.60
N ILE A 34 0.34 -3.12 -13.74
CA ILE A 34 -0.71 -3.33 -12.74
C ILE A 34 -0.06 -3.65 -11.40
N ILE A 35 -0.70 -3.28 -10.29
CA ILE A 35 -0.26 -3.76 -8.98
C ILE A 35 -1.04 -5.04 -8.67
N ASP A 36 -0.33 -6.15 -8.47
CA ASP A 36 -0.98 -7.40 -8.08
C ASP A 36 -1.01 -7.60 -6.55
N LYS A 37 -1.63 -8.70 -6.12
CA LYS A 37 -1.73 -9.02 -4.69
C LYS A 37 -0.36 -9.27 -4.04
N GLU A 38 0.57 -9.93 -4.72
CA GLU A 38 1.91 -10.21 -4.18
C GLU A 38 2.68 -8.90 -3.95
N GLU A 39 2.55 -7.94 -4.87
CA GLU A 39 3.14 -6.62 -4.77
C GLU A 39 2.49 -5.75 -3.69
N ALA A 40 1.16 -5.79 -3.59
CA ALA A 40 0.44 -5.11 -2.53
C ALA A 40 0.84 -5.66 -1.15
N GLU A 41 0.96 -6.99 -1.01
CA GLU A 41 1.44 -7.61 0.23
C GLU A 41 2.89 -7.23 0.54
N PHE A 42 3.75 -7.20 -0.47
CA PHE A 42 5.14 -6.75 -0.33
C PHE A 42 5.24 -5.31 0.16
N LEU A 43 4.39 -4.40 -0.34
CA LEU A 43 4.34 -3.01 0.11
C LEU A 43 3.95 -2.88 1.58
N PHE A 44 2.97 -3.67 2.05
CA PHE A 44 2.61 -3.71 3.47
C PHE A 44 3.76 -4.24 4.33
N GLU A 45 4.39 -5.35 3.94
CA GLU A 45 5.56 -5.86 4.67
C GLU A 45 6.70 -4.85 4.76
N LEU A 46 6.91 -4.06 3.69
CA LEU A 46 7.93 -3.04 3.67
C LEU A 46 7.55 -1.86 4.58
N ASN A 47 6.29 -1.40 4.53
CA ASN A 47 5.76 -0.36 5.41
C ASN A 47 5.96 -0.72 6.88
N ASP A 48 5.60 -1.95 7.28
CA ASP A 48 5.77 -2.45 8.64
C ASP A 48 7.24 -2.42 9.07
N ALA A 49 8.15 -2.83 8.17
CA ALA A 49 9.58 -2.90 8.45
C ALA A 49 10.27 -1.52 8.57
N VAL A 50 9.67 -0.48 7.97
CA VAL A 50 10.19 0.90 8.03
C VAL A 50 9.32 1.84 8.86
N SER A 51 8.28 1.33 9.52
CA SER A 51 7.37 2.11 10.34
C SER A 51 8.11 2.82 11.49
N GLY A 52 7.73 4.07 11.73
CA GLY A 52 8.33 4.93 12.75
C GLY A 52 9.73 5.50 12.40
N LYS A 53 10.22 5.30 11.18
CA LYS A 53 11.52 5.81 10.73
C LYS A 53 11.38 7.04 9.84
N GLU A 54 12.49 7.75 9.61
CA GLU A 54 12.55 8.97 8.78
C GLU A 54 12.56 8.65 7.28
N ASN A 55 11.51 7.96 6.81
CA ASN A 55 11.34 7.66 5.39
C ASN A 55 11.06 8.95 4.60
N HIS A 56 11.53 8.98 3.36
CA HIS A 56 11.27 10.09 2.45
C HIS A 56 9.76 10.23 2.17
N ALA A 57 9.27 11.46 2.03
CA ALA A 57 7.84 11.73 1.83
C ALA A 57 7.23 11.02 0.61
N SER A 58 8.05 10.75 -0.41
CA SER A 58 7.61 10.02 -1.60
C SER A 58 7.26 8.56 -1.32
N TRP A 59 7.75 7.95 -0.23
CA TRP A 59 7.38 6.59 0.17
C TRP A 59 5.89 6.52 0.46
N LYS A 60 5.39 7.42 1.30
CA LYS A 60 3.96 7.54 1.62
C LYS A 60 3.12 7.73 0.36
N THR A 61 3.57 8.56 -0.58
CA THR A 61 2.88 8.76 -1.87
C THR A 61 2.83 7.48 -2.68
N LEU A 62 3.95 6.79 -2.86
CA LEU A 62 4.02 5.55 -3.64
C LEU A 62 3.11 4.46 -3.04
N PHE A 63 3.18 4.27 -1.72
CA PHE A 63 2.36 3.29 -1.01
C PHE A 63 0.87 3.53 -1.25
N ILE A 64 0.40 4.78 -1.03
CA ILE A 64 -1.01 5.13 -1.21
C ILE A 64 -1.44 4.95 -2.66
N GLU A 65 -0.64 5.40 -3.62
CA GLU A 65 -0.95 5.26 -5.06
C GLU A 65 -1.05 3.79 -5.48
N ALA A 66 -0.08 2.96 -5.10
CA ALA A 66 -0.03 1.56 -5.49
C ALA A 66 -1.17 0.74 -4.90
N ILE A 67 -1.43 0.86 -3.58
CA ILE A 67 -2.54 0.13 -2.95
C ILE A 67 -3.90 0.62 -3.47
N THR A 68 -4.00 1.90 -3.83
CA THR A 68 -5.23 2.42 -4.45
C THR A 68 -5.46 1.88 -5.85
N SER A 69 -4.40 1.78 -6.68
CA SER A 69 -4.50 1.16 -8.01
C SER A 69 -4.89 -0.31 -7.88
N PHE A 70 -4.24 -1.07 -6.98
CA PHE A 70 -4.59 -2.46 -6.69
C PHE A 70 -6.08 -2.66 -6.38
N LEU A 71 -6.67 -1.79 -5.54
CA LEU A 71 -8.06 -1.93 -5.06
C LEU A 71 -9.12 -1.30 -5.97
N LEU A 72 -8.74 -0.44 -6.92
CA LEU A 72 -9.71 0.30 -7.75
C LEU A 72 -9.57 0.02 -9.24
N GLU A 73 -8.47 -0.59 -9.68
CA GLU A 73 -8.19 -0.89 -11.08
C GLU A 73 -8.25 -2.40 -11.37
N ASP A 74 -8.97 -3.15 -10.53
CA ASP A 74 -9.23 -4.57 -10.72
C ASP A 74 -10.22 -4.82 -11.90
N GLU A 75 -10.16 -6.02 -12.50
CA GLU A 75 -11.00 -6.35 -13.66
C GLU A 75 -12.48 -6.63 -13.31
N MET A 76 -12.78 -7.01 -12.06
CA MET A 76 -14.11 -7.44 -11.64
C MET A 76 -15.01 -6.28 -11.22
N SER A 77 -14.45 -5.28 -10.51
CA SER A 77 -15.18 -4.16 -9.94
C SER A 77 -14.47 -2.79 -10.04
N PRO A 78 -14.13 -2.29 -11.25
CA PRO A 78 -13.38 -1.05 -11.41
C PRO A 78 -13.96 0.17 -10.66
N GLY A 79 -13.19 0.68 -9.71
CA GLY A 79 -13.49 1.84 -8.88
C GLY A 79 -14.37 1.54 -7.68
N VAL A 80 -14.59 0.27 -7.33
CA VAL A 80 -15.37 -0.15 -6.16
C VAL A 80 -14.52 -1.11 -5.35
N VAL A 81 -14.34 -0.82 -4.06
CA VAL A 81 -13.73 -1.79 -3.15
C VAL A 81 -14.82 -2.78 -2.75
N ASP A 82 -14.65 -4.05 -3.08
CA ASP A 82 -15.60 -5.11 -2.74
C ASP A 82 -15.46 -5.62 -1.30
N GLU A 83 -16.30 -6.58 -0.91
CA GLU A 83 -16.29 -7.15 0.45
C GLU A 83 -15.03 -7.95 0.77
N ASP A 84 -14.43 -8.64 -0.21
CA ASP A 84 -13.25 -9.47 0.01
C ASP A 84 -11.97 -8.63 0.01
N GLU A 85 -11.90 -7.62 -0.86
CA GLU A 85 -10.87 -6.58 -0.84
C GLU A 85 -10.91 -5.77 0.46
N ALA A 86 -12.09 -5.38 0.92
CA ALA A 86 -12.24 -4.68 2.19
C ALA A 86 -11.80 -5.54 3.37
N LYS A 87 -12.16 -6.83 3.41
CA LYS A 87 -11.67 -7.76 4.44
C LYS A 87 -10.15 -7.91 4.41
N TRP A 88 -9.58 -8.00 3.21
CA TRP A 88 -8.13 -8.09 3.05
C TRP A 88 -7.44 -6.81 3.57
N LEU A 89 -7.92 -5.63 3.17
CA LEU A 89 -7.34 -4.35 3.60
C LEU A 89 -7.49 -4.16 5.12
N LEU A 90 -8.65 -4.51 5.68
CA LEU A 90 -8.86 -4.49 7.13
C LEU A 90 -7.87 -5.39 7.86
N ALA A 91 -7.64 -6.61 7.39
CA ALA A 91 -6.69 -7.53 8.01
C ALA A 91 -5.25 -7.00 7.97
N LYS A 92 -4.89 -6.20 6.95
CA LYS A 92 -3.57 -5.54 6.86
C LYS A 92 -3.48 -4.38 7.85
N ILE A 93 -4.49 -3.50 7.89
CA ILE A 93 -4.52 -2.31 8.76
C ILE A 93 -4.67 -2.67 10.25
N GLU A 94 -5.49 -3.66 10.59
CA GLU A 94 -5.69 -4.07 11.98
C GLU A 94 -4.56 -4.96 12.51
N GLY A 95 -3.65 -5.41 11.62
CA GLY A 95 -2.60 -6.37 11.96
C GLY A 95 -1.58 -5.86 12.98
N ASP A 96 -1.31 -4.55 12.99
CA ASP A 96 -0.35 -3.91 13.90
C ASP A 96 -1.03 -3.31 15.18
N GLY A 97 -2.37 -3.29 15.20
CA GLY A 97 -3.20 -2.79 16.28
C GLY A 97 -3.29 -1.26 16.39
N LYS A 98 -2.77 -0.48 15.43
CA LYS A 98 -2.82 0.98 15.43
C LYS A 98 -2.92 1.57 14.04
N LEU A 99 -4.01 2.29 13.80
CA LEU A 99 -4.15 3.08 12.57
C LEU A 99 -3.10 4.20 12.50
N ASP A 100 -2.15 4.08 11.58
CA ASP A 100 -1.06 5.04 11.39
C ASP A 100 -1.41 6.17 10.40
N ASP A 101 -0.52 7.17 10.28
CA ASP A 101 -0.74 8.32 9.39
C ASP A 101 -0.80 7.94 7.89
N ILE A 102 -0.08 6.90 7.47
CA ILE A 102 -0.10 6.40 6.10
C ILE A 102 -1.44 5.71 5.83
N GLU A 103 -1.92 4.87 6.73
CA GLU A 103 -3.18 4.14 6.62
C GLU A 103 -4.39 5.09 6.66
N VAL A 104 -4.39 6.09 7.55
CA VAL A 104 -5.41 7.15 7.54
C VAL A 104 -5.42 7.86 6.18
N SER A 105 -4.25 8.14 5.62
CA SER A 105 -4.12 8.82 4.33
C SER A 105 -4.58 7.94 3.17
N LEU A 106 -4.30 6.63 3.22
CA LEU A 106 -4.81 5.64 2.27
C LEU A 106 -6.33 5.58 2.30
N LEU A 107 -6.94 5.44 3.48
CA LEU A 107 -8.39 5.38 3.63
C LEU A 107 -9.09 6.67 3.13
N ASN A 108 -8.51 7.84 3.42
CA ASN A 108 -9.02 9.10 2.89
C ASN A 108 -8.88 9.20 1.35
N ASN A 109 -7.77 8.73 0.80
CA ASN A 109 -7.56 8.69 -0.65
C ASN A 109 -8.56 7.73 -1.34
N LEU A 110 -8.77 6.53 -0.79
CA LEU A 110 -9.79 5.59 -1.26
C LEU A 110 -11.19 6.21 -1.17
N LYS A 111 -11.54 6.86 -0.06
CA LYS A 111 -12.83 7.56 0.11
C LYS A 111 -13.04 8.66 -0.94
N SER A 112 -11.97 9.31 -1.39
CA SER A 112 -12.05 10.36 -2.41
C SER A 112 -12.11 9.83 -3.85
N LYS A 113 -11.51 8.67 -4.13
CA LYS A 113 -11.35 8.13 -5.50
C LYS A 113 -12.31 6.99 -5.82
N ALA A 114 -12.70 6.19 -4.83
CA ALA A 114 -13.62 5.08 -5.01
C ALA A 114 -15.04 5.60 -5.28
N LYS A 115 -15.73 4.98 -6.24
CA LYS A 115 -17.17 5.17 -6.46
C LYS A 115 -17.98 4.64 -5.29
N GLN A 116 -17.50 3.55 -4.69
CA GLN A 116 -18.10 2.92 -3.52
C GLN A 116 -16.99 2.37 -2.61
N LEU A 117 -17.11 2.66 -1.33
CA LEU A 117 -16.21 2.19 -0.27
C LEU A 117 -17.05 1.54 0.85
N PRO A 118 -16.76 0.29 1.24
CA PRO A 118 -17.50 -0.42 2.28
C PRO A 118 -17.47 0.30 3.63
N GLN A 119 -18.57 0.15 4.38
CA GLN A 119 -18.75 0.87 5.63
C GLN A 119 -17.74 0.45 6.70
N SER A 120 -17.29 -0.81 6.64
CA SER A 120 -16.24 -1.38 7.49
C SER A 120 -14.95 -0.56 7.44
N LEU A 121 -14.52 -0.12 6.26
CA LEU A 121 -13.35 0.75 6.07
C LEU A 121 -13.65 2.20 6.51
N THR A 122 -14.83 2.73 6.18
CA THR A 122 -15.16 4.13 6.56
C THR A 122 -15.32 4.32 8.06
N ASN A 123 -15.63 3.27 8.81
CA ASN A 123 -15.78 3.33 10.26
C ASN A 123 -14.43 3.48 10.98
N LEU A 124 -13.31 3.14 10.35
CA LEU A 124 -11.97 3.36 10.89
C LEU A 124 -11.58 4.85 10.97
N LEU A 125 -12.23 5.69 10.17
CA LEU A 125 -11.98 7.14 10.11
C LEU A 125 -12.84 7.96 11.09
N LYS A 126 -13.62 7.31 11.98
CA LYS A 126 -14.55 7.96 12.92
C LYS A 126 -13.97 8.04 14.32
#